data_AF-A0A6P7P541-F1
#
_entry.id   AF-A0A6P7P541-F1
#
_cell.length_a   1.000
_cell.length_b   1.000
_cell.length_c   1.000
_cell.angle_alpha   90.00
_cell.angle_beta   90.00
_cell.angle_gamma   90.00
#
_symmetry.space_group_name_H-M   'P 1'
#
loop_
_entity.id
_entity.type
_entity.pdbx_description
1 polymer ?
#
loop_
_entity_poly.entity_id
_entity_poly.type
_entity_poly.pdbx_seq_one_letter_code
_entity_poly.pdbx_strand_id
1 'polypeptide(L)'
;MSDNQSWNSSGSEEDLEPREEPLHPTGIGEFSGVLSKWTNYIHGWQDRWVVLKNNTLSYYKSQDETEYGCRGSLCLSKAVITPHEFDECRLDISVNDSVWYLRTQDSDHRHQWVESIELHRADSGYGSESSLRRHGSMLSLTSATSGYSATSTSSFKKGHSLREKLAEMETFRDILCRQVDTLQKYFDSCADVSKDELQRDRIVEDDEDDFPNTRSEGDFLHNNNGSKEKLFQSSSPKGINGIDFKGEAITFKATTAGILATLSHCIDLMVKREDSWQKRLDKVDGKRRRIEESYKSTLNELKKKSHFGGPDYEEGPNSLINEDEFFDAVEAALDRQDKIEEQCQTEKTRIQRSSPVPPGDVYSTVGSHRFTDKVEEMVQNHMTYSLQDVGGDANWQLVVEEGEMKVYRREVEENGIVLDPLKATHSVRGVTGHEVCHYFWDTTYRNDWETTVENFNVVETLSENAAIVYQTHKRVWPASQRDVLYLSAMRKVLSSNENDPDTWLVCNFSVDHDEAQLTNRCVRAKINIAMICQTLVSPPEGDKEISRDNILCKITYVANVNPGGWAPASVLRAVAKREYPKFLKRFTSYVQEKTAGKPILF
;
A
#
# COMPACT_ATOMS: atom_id res chain seq x y z
N MET A 1 59.71 -66.27 51.35
CA MET A 1 60.79 -65.34 51.73
C MET A 1 60.18 -63.96 51.64
N SER A 2 59.49 -63.54 52.69
CA SER A 2 60.01 -62.67 53.77
C SER A 2 59.89 -61.21 53.34
N ASP A 3 59.45 -60.22 54.11
CA ASP A 3 58.73 -60.02 55.37
C ASP A 3 58.50 -58.48 55.33
N ASN A 4 57.28 -57.95 55.46
CA ASN A 4 56.55 -57.64 56.70
C ASN A 4 56.89 -56.28 57.35
N GLN A 5 55.87 -55.71 58.02
CA GLN A 5 55.75 -54.48 58.83
C GLN A 5 55.22 -53.25 58.06
N SER A 6 53.93 -52.87 58.10
CA SER A 6 53.01 -52.51 59.22
C SER A 6 53.62 -51.45 60.14
N TRP A 7 52.94 -50.39 60.60
CA TRP A 7 51.76 -50.27 61.49
C TRP A 7 50.70 -49.28 60.88
N ASN A 8 49.36 -49.41 60.90
CA ASN A 8 48.31 -49.66 61.93
C ASN A 8 48.30 -48.65 63.09
N SER A 9 47.22 -47.97 63.54
CA SER A 9 45.77 -48.05 63.29
C SER A 9 45.09 -46.80 63.88
N SER A 10 43.90 -46.42 63.39
CA SER A 10 42.64 -46.48 64.18
C SER A 10 41.48 -45.96 63.32
N GLY A 11 40.46 -46.80 63.13
CA GLY A 11 39.27 -46.51 62.34
C GLY A 11 38.00 -46.28 63.16
N SER A 12 36.93 -45.99 62.44
CA SER A 12 35.51 -46.27 62.70
C SER A 12 34.78 -45.78 61.44
N GLU A 13 34.34 -46.70 60.58
CA GLU A 13 32.95 -47.18 60.48
C GLU A 13 32.02 -46.16 59.80
N GLU A 14 31.25 -46.72 58.85
CA GLU A 14 30.28 -46.08 57.98
C GLU A 14 29.38 -45.12 58.74
N ASP A 15 29.21 -43.89 58.23
CA ASP A 15 28.01 -43.14 58.53
C ASP A 15 27.61 -42.24 57.36
N LEU A 16 26.30 -42.24 57.17
CA LEU A 16 25.54 -41.64 56.09
C LEU A 16 25.89 -40.16 55.89
N GLU A 17 25.85 -39.72 54.63
CA GLU A 17 25.93 -38.29 54.27
C GLU A 17 25.01 -37.46 55.17
N PRO A 18 25.54 -36.40 55.82
CA PRO A 18 24.73 -35.52 56.62
C PRO A 18 23.91 -34.63 55.68
N ARG A 19 22.63 -35.00 55.56
CA ARG A 19 21.46 -34.11 55.57
C ARG A 19 21.82 -32.62 55.42
N GLU A 20 21.86 -32.14 54.19
CA GLU A 20 21.70 -30.71 53.94
C GLU A 20 20.27 -30.33 54.36
N GLU A 21 20.16 -29.60 55.47
CA GLU A 21 18.92 -28.98 55.87
C GLU A 21 18.49 -27.91 54.86
N PRO A 22 17.18 -27.79 54.57
CA PRO A 22 16.65 -26.93 53.53
C PRO A 22 16.78 -25.45 53.92
N LEU A 23 17.76 -24.76 53.35
CA LEU A 23 17.87 -23.31 53.42
C LEU A 23 16.93 -22.67 52.37
N HIS A 24 15.80 -22.17 52.87
CA HIS A 24 14.87 -21.19 52.27
C HIS A 24 14.14 -21.54 50.95
N PRO A 25 12.82 -21.80 51.01
CA PRO A 25 11.96 -21.86 49.84
C PRO A 25 11.43 -20.46 49.50
N THR A 26 12.14 -19.69 48.67
CA THR A 26 11.56 -18.46 48.08
C THR A 26 12.29 -18.12 46.78
N GLY A 27 11.79 -18.66 45.68
CA GLY A 27 12.15 -18.24 44.33
C GLY A 27 11.38 -19.11 43.35
N ILE A 28 10.61 -18.49 42.46
CA ILE A 28 9.92 -19.21 41.39
C ILE A 28 10.99 -19.93 40.54
N GLY A 29 10.78 -21.22 40.28
CA GLY A 29 11.70 -22.05 39.50
C GLY A 29 11.86 -21.54 38.06
N GLU A 30 13.04 -21.76 37.48
CA GLU A 30 13.34 -21.45 36.09
C GLU A 30 12.40 -22.21 35.13
N PHE A 31 11.77 -21.49 34.20
CA PHE A 31 10.91 -22.09 33.17
C PHE A 31 11.52 -21.85 31.79
N SER A 32 11.67 -22.89 30.99
CA SER A 32 12.34 -22.79 29.69
C SER A 32 11.75 -23.73 28.65
N GLY A 33 11.80 -23.34 27.38
CA GLY A 33 11.33 -24.16 26.28
C GLY A 33 11.53 -23.49 24.92
N VAL A 34 11.25 -24.21 23.85
CA VAL A 34 11.29 -23.67 22.48
C VAL A 34 9.99 -22.94 22.18
N LEU A 35 10.10 -21.68 21.74
CA LEU A 35 9.00 -20.88 21.23
C LEU A 35 9.34 -20.40 19.82
N SER A 36 8.36 -20.36 18.92
CA SER A 36 8.54 -19.68 17.64
C SER A 36 8.40 -18.18 17.88
N LYS A 37 9.51 -17.44 17.78
CA LYS A 37 9.56 -15.99 17.97
C LYS A 37 9.59 -15.28 16.63
N TRP A 38 8.76 -14.25 16.46
CA TRP A 38 8.91 -13.34 15.32
C TRP A 38 10.22 -12.55 15.46
N THR A 39 11.02 -12.58 14.41
CA THR A 39 12.34 -11.93 14.39
C THR A 39 12.33 -10.66 13.54
N ASN A 40 11.93 -10.78 12.28
CA ASN A 40 11.71 -9.69 11.34
C ASN A 40 11.02 -10.24 10.09
N TYR A 41 10.67 -9.37 9.15
CA TYR A 41 10.10 -9.73 7.85
C TYR A 41 10.93 -10.71 7.00
N ILE A 42 12.26 -10.72 7.17
CA ILE A 42 13.15 -11.54 6.33
C ILE A 42 13.16 -12.99 6.81
N HIS A 43 13.25 -13.20 8.12
CA HIS A 43 13.38 -14.53 8.73
C HIS A 43 12.05 -15.04 9.31
N GLY A 44 11.07 -14.17 9.46
CA GLY A 44 9.75 -14.48 9.99
C GLY A 44 9.78 -15.05 11.40
N TRP A 45 8.91 -16.04 11.62
CA TRP A 45 8.84 -16.86 12.83
C TRP A 45 10.00 -17.85 12.86
N GLN A 46 10.74 -17.85 13.95
CA GLN A 46 11.92 -18.68 14.11
C GLN A 46 11.92 -19.33 15.48
N ASP A 47 12.27 -20.61 15.55
CA ASP A 47 12.37 -21.32 16.82
C ASP A 47 13.51 -20.73 17.64
N ARG A 48 13.21 -20.39 18.89
CA ARG A 48 14.15 -19.83 19.85
C ARG A 48 14.00 -20.56 21.16
N TRP A 49 15.13 -20.85 21.79
CA TRP A 49 15.13 -21.32 23.17
C TRP A 49 14.88 -20.14 24.08
N VAL A 50 13.75 -20.14 24.78
CA VAL A 50 13.32 -19.06 25.66
C VAL A 50 13.46 -19.52 27.10
N VAL A 51 14.02 -18.66 27.95
CA VAL A 51 14.27 -18.91 29.37
C VAL A 51 13.67 -17.79 30.18
N LEU A 52 12.81 -18.16 31.13
CA LEU A 52 12.22 -17.30 32.13
C LEU A 52 12.89 -17.56 33.48
N LYS A 53 13.62 -16.56 33.98
CA LYS A 53 14.38 -16.65 35.23
C LYS A 53 14.51 -15.28 35.87
N ASN A 54 14.35 -15.20 37.19
CA ASN A 54 14.58 -13.97 37.97
C ASN A 54 13.88 -12.73 37.37
N ASN A 55 12.58 -12.84 37.09
CA ASN A 55 11.77 -11.77 36.49
C ASN A 55 12.26 -11.28 35.10
N THR A 56 13.07 -12.09 34.42
CA THR A 56 13.66 -11.79 33.12
C THR A 56 13.34 -12.90 32.14
N LEU A 57 12.82 -12.52 30.97
CA LEU A 57 12.58 -13.41 29.84
C LEU A 57 13.69 -13.21 28.81
N SER A 58 14.52 -14.23 28.60
CA SER A 58 15.65 -14.20 27.66
C SER A 58 15.44 -15.21 26.53
N TYR A 59 16.01 -14.97 25.36
CA TYR A 59 16.03 -15.97 24.28
C TYR A 59 17.40 -16.16 23.63
N TYR A 60 17.59 -17.37 23.13
CA TYR A 60 18.79 -17.87 22.49
C TYR A 60 18.43 -18.54 21.16
N LYS A 61 19.43 -18.74 20.29
CA LYS A 61 19.22 -19.36 18.98
C LYS A 61 18.83 -20.84 19.12
N SER A 62 19.44 -21.56 20.06
CA SER A 62 19.07 -22.92 20.46
C SER A 62 19.45 -23.15 21.93
N GLN A 63 19.04 -24.28 22.49
CA GLN A 63 19.40 -24.69 23.86
C GLN A 63 20.91 -24.88 24.01
N ASP A 64 21.55 -25.52 23.03
CA ASP A 64 22.99 -25.78 23.00
C ASP A 64 23.83 -24.50 22.84
N GLU A 65 23.23 -23.43 22.31
CA GLU A 65 23.90 -22.15 22.10
C GLU A 65 23.77 -21.18 23.30
N THR A 66 23.26 -21.64 24.45
CA THR A 66 23.12 -20.80 25.66
C THR A 66 24.46 -20.27 26.18
N GLU A 67 25.56 -20.99 25.95
CA GLU A 67 26.93 -20.58 26.33
C GLU A 67 27.53 -19.49 25.42
N TYR A 68 26.99 -19.31 24.20
CA TYR A 68 27.50 -18.34 23.20
C TYR A 68 26.85 -16.95 23.31
N GLY A 69 25.96 -16.75 24.28
CA GLY A 69 25.42 -15.45 24.65
C GLY A 69 23.94 -15.23 24.28
N CYS A 70 23.27 -14.43 25.11
CA CYS A 70 21.87 -14.08 24.99
C CYS A 70 21.61 -13.18 23.77
N ARG A 71 20.57 -13.48 22.98
CA ARG A 71 20.19 -12.70 21.79
C ARG A 71 19.24 -11.55 22.12
N GLY A 72 18.51 -11.66 23.23
CA GLY A 72 17.62 -10.62 23.70
C GLY A 72 17.02 -10.99 25.05
N SER A 73 16.78 -9.98 25.88
CA SER A 73 16.27 -10.11 27.25
C SER A 73 15.26 -9.01 27.55
N LEU A 74 14.13 -9.38 28.18
CA LEU A 74 13.09 -8.47 28.65
C LEU A 74 12.89 -8.61 30.16
N CYS A 75 12.89 -7.48 30.87
CA CYS A 75 12.48 -7.43 32.27
C CYS A 75 10.95 -7.38 32.36
N LEU A 76 10.36 -8.30 33.13
CA LEU A 76 8.91 -8.47 33.21
C LEU A 76 8.21 -7.50 34.17
N SER A 77 8.96 -6.70 34.95
CA SER A 77 8.43 -5.77 35.96
C SER A 77 7.34 -4.82 35.43
N LYS A 78 7.35 -4.50 34.12
CA LYS A 78 6.35 -3.66 33.45
C LYS A 78 5.79 -4.30 32.18
N ALA A 79 5.95 -5.62 32.03
CA ALA A 79 5.48 -6.32 30.85
C ALA A 79 3.95 -6.39 30.82
N VAL A 80 3.38 -6.15 29.65
CA VAL A 80 1.97 -6.43 29.33
C VAL A 80 1.95 -7.68 28.45
N ILE A 81 1.22 -8.70 28.91
CA ILE A 81 1.07 -9.97 28.22
C ILE A 81 -0.32 -9.98 27.59
N THR A 82 -0.38 -10.12 26.26
CA THR A 82 -1.60 -10.08 25.48
C THR A 82 -1.74 -11.38 24.69
N PRO A 83 -2.62 -12.31 25.10
CA PRO A 83 -2.98 -13.45 24.28
C PRO A 83 -3.66 -12.98 22.98
N HIS A 84 -3.36 -13.62 21.85
CA HIS A 84 -3.96 -13.25 20.57
C HIS A 84 -5.43 -13.69 20.49
N GLU A 85 -6.32 -12.84 19.95
CA GLU A 85 -7.77 -13.07 19.93
C GLU A 85 -8.21 -14.25 19.05
N PHE A 86 -7.48 -14.51 17.96
CA PHE A 86 -7.85 -15.53 16.95
C PHE A 86 -6.83 -16.67 16.80
N ASP A 87 -5.63 -16.50 17.37
CA ASP A 87 -4.56 -17.48 17.26
C ASP A 87 -4.34 -18.06 18.66
N GLU A 88 -4.87 -19.26 18.86
CA GLU A 88 -4.86 -19.94 20.15
C GLU A 88 -3.45 -20.31 20.62
N CYS A 89 -2.43 -20.22 19.77
CA CYS A 89 -1.04 -20.53 20.11
C CYS A 89 -0.19 -19.27 20.32
N ARG A 90 -0.72 -18.07 20.02
CA ARG A 90 0.06 -16.82 20.04
C ARG A 90 -0.13 -16.01 21.32
N LEU A 91 0.98 -15.52 21.85
CA LEU A 91 1.03 -14.49 22.89
C LEU A 91 2.02 -13.37 22.51
N ASP A 92 1.67 -12.15 22.88
CA ASP A 92 2.50 -10.97 22.63
C ASP A 92 2.92 -10.37 23.97
N ILE A 93 4.20 -10.08 24.13
CA ILE A 93 4.77 -9.50 25.36
C ILE A 93 5.33 -8.13 25.02
N SER A 94 4.77 -7.08 25.61
CA SER A 94 5.23 -5.71 25.39
C SER A 94 5.80 -5.09 26.68
N VAL A 95 6.96 -4.44 26.56
CA VAL A 95 7.62 -3.68 27.63
C VAL A 95 8.07 -2.36 27.04
N ASN A 96 7.46 -1.25 27.47
CA ASN A 96 7.67 0.07 26.87
C ASN A 96 7.43 0.02 25.34
N ASP A 97 8.45 0.34 24.53
CA ASP A 97 8.39 0.32 23.06
C ASP A 97 8.83 -1.02 22.44
N SER A 98 9.21 -2.01 23.25
CA SER A 98 9.64 -3.33 22.77
C SER A 98 8.50 -4.33 22.82
N VAL A 99 8.19 -4.97 21.69
CA VAL A 99 7.16 -6.03 21.60
C VAL A 99 7.80 -7.32 21.08
N TRP A 100 7.57 -8.42 21.78
CA TRP A 100 7.92 -9.77 21.34
C TRP A 100 6.66 -10.53 21.00
N TYR A 101 6.57 -10.97 19.75
CA TYR A 101 5.52 -11.88 19.28
C TYR A 101 6.03 -13.32 19.38
N LEU A 102 5.30 -14.18 20.10
CA LEU A 102 5.67 -15.56 20.40
C LEU A 102 4.52 -16.51 20.08
N ARG A 103 4.84 -17.68 19.53
CA ARG A 103 3.92 -18.79 19.31
C ARG A 103 4.39 -20.04 20.07
N THR A 104 3.46 -20.70 20.72
CA THR A 104 3.63 -22.01 21.35
C THR A 104 3.23 -23.13 20.39
N GLN A 105 3.49 -24.38 20.79
CA GLN A 105 3.10 -25.56 20.02
C GLN A 105 1.57 -25.75 19.94
N ASP A 106 0.88 -25.43 21.03
CA ASP A 106 -0.57 -25.53 21.15
C ASP A 106 -1.10 -24.54 22.20
N SER A 107 -2.44 -24.49 22.33
CA SER A 107 -3.14 -23.61 23.27
C SER A 107 -2.81 -23.91 24.73
N ASP A 108 -2.59 -25.18 25.11
CA ASP A 108 -2.29 -25.54 26.49
C ASP A 108 -0.91 -25.01 26.90
N HIS A 109 0.09 -25.16 26.04
CA HIS A 109 1.40 -24.56 26.23
C HIS A 109 1.34 -23.03 26.26
N ARG A 110 0.45 -22.39 25.48
CA ARG A 110 0.24 -20.94 25.57
C ARG A 110 -0.20 -20.54 26.97
N HIS A 111 -1.19 -21.26 27.53
CA HIS A 111 -1.67 -20.99 28.88
C HIS A 111 -0.57 -21.17 29.93
N GLN A 112 0.21 -22.26 29.84
CA GLN A 112 1.34 -22.51 30.75
C GLN A 112 2.40 -21.39 30.71
N TRP A 113 2.75 -20.92 29.51
CA TRP A 113 3.69 -19.81 29.35
C TRP A 113 3.15 -18.51 29.93
N VAL A 114 1.89 -18.16 29.64
CA VAL A 114 1.25 -16.96 30.19
C VAL A 114 1.19 -17.01 31.71
N GLU A 115 0.76 -18.13 32.30
CA GLU A 115 0.69 -18.30 33.75
C GLU A 115 2.07 -18.18 34.41
N SER A 116 3.08 -18.84 33.84
CA SER A 116 4.45 -18.79 34.36
C SER A 116 5.04 -17.38 34.32
N ILE A 117 4.81 -16.64 33.23
CA ILE A 117 5.27 -15.25 33.07
C ILE A 117 4.56 -14.33 34.08
N GLU A 118 3.26 -14.50 34.25
CA GLU A 118 2.45 -13.73 35.22
C GLU A 118 2.88 -13.99 36.66
N LEU A 119 3.15 -15.24 37.01
CA LEU A 119 3.67 -15.63 38.32
C LEU A 119 5.02 -14.94 38.62
N HIS A 120 5.96 -14.99 37.68
CA HIS A 120 7.27 -14.35 37.81
C HIS A 120 7.18 -12.83 37.88
N ARG A 121 6.20 -12.22 37.20
CA ARG A 121 5.92 -10.78 37.28
C ARG A 121 5.39 -10.39 38.67
N ALA A 122 4.47 -11.16 39.23
CA ALA A 122 3.80 -10.85 40.49
C ALA A 122 4.72 -10.94 41.73
N ASP A 123 5.70 -11.86 41.71
CA ASP A 123 6.66 -12.06 42.82
C ASP A 123 7.60 -10.86 43.05
N SER A 124 7.77 -10.01 42.04
CA SER A 124 8.57 -8.78 42.14
C SER A 124 7.91 -7.65 42.96
N GLY A 125 6.68 -7.85 43.46
CA GLY A 125 5.79 -6.82 44.01
C GLY A 125 5.82 -6.56 45.52
N TYR A 126 6.77 -7.07 46.30
CA TYR A 126 6.88 -6.71 47.73
C TYR A 126 7.81 -5.50 47.93
N GLY A 127 7.37 -4.32 47.49
CA GLY A 127 8.16 -3.10 47.62
C GLY A 127 7.43 -1.82 47.21
N SER A 128 6.56 -1.33 48.11
CA SER A 128 6.05 0.06 48.15
C SER A 128 5.28 0.56 46.92
N GLU A 129 3.94 0.52 46.97
CA GLU A 129 3.08 1.72 46.88
C GLU A 129 1.66 1.36 47.35
N SER A 130 1.45 1.41 48.67
CA SER A 130 0.12 1.56 49.24
C SER A 130 0.13 2.73 50.23
N SER A 131 -0.26 3.93 49.78
CA SER A 131 -1.09 4.86 50.56
C SER A 131 -1.22 6.22 49.87
N LEU A 132 -2.39 6.85 50.10
CA LEU A 132 -2.83 8.19 49.72
C LEU A 132 -3.44 8.22 48.30
N ARG A 133 -4.77 8.27 48.09
CA ARG A 133 -5.79 9.02 48.83
C ARG A 133 -7.18 8.38 48.70
N ARG A 134 -7.87 8.27 49.84
CA ARG A 134 -9.32 8.10 49.97
C ARG A 134 -10.03 9.46 49.87
N HIS A 135 -11.08 9.55 49.06
CA HIS A 135 -12.41 10.20 49.26
C HIS A 135 -13.05 10.39 47.87
N GLY A 136 -14.32 10.12 47.58
CA GLY A 136 -15.43 9.59 48.37
C GLY A 136 -16.65 9.35 47.46
N SER A 137 -17.43 8.33 47.81
CA SER A 137 -18.91 8.17 47.76
C SER A 137 -19.72 8.90 46.67
N MET A 138 -20.42 8.18 45.78
CA MET A 138 -21.82 7.69 45.89
C MET A 138 -22.92 8.77 45.81
N LEU A 139 -24.10 8.33 45.34
CA LEU A 139 -25.42 8.97 45.17
C LEU A 139 -25.78 9.21 43.68
N SER A 140 -26.95 8.85 43.14
CA SER A 140 -28.06 8.02 43.63
C SER A 140 -29.01 7.68 42.46
N LEU A 141 -29.77 6.61 42.66
CA LEU A 141 -30.87 6.08 41.86
C LEU A 141 -32.17 6.91 41.99
N THR A 142 -33.05 6.73 40.99
CA THR A 142 -34.54 6.88 41.03
C THR A 142 -35.12 8.30 41.16
N SER A 143 -36.29 8.67 40.63
CA SER A 143 -37.27 8.11 39.70
C SER A 143 -38.37 9.18 39.55
N ALA A 144 -39.23 8.96 38.54
CA ALA A 144 -40.68 9.19 38.59
C ALA A 144 -41.25 10.49 37.98
N THR A 145 -42.05 10.24 36.92
CA THR A 145 -43.43 10.74 36.72
C THR A 145 -43.59 12.21 36.32
N SER A 146 -44.36 12.65 35.33
CA SER A 146 -45.47 12.12 34.51
C SER A 146 -45.49 12.99 33.23
N GLY A 147 -45.96 12.58 32.06
CA GLY A 147 -47.28 12.06 31.73
C GLY A 147 -47.83 12.87 30.54
N TYR A 148 -48.56 12.19 29.66
CA TYR A 148 -49.30 12.67 28.48
C TYR A 148 -48.57 12.64 27.12
N SER A 149 -48.76 11.50 26.46
CA SER A 149 -48.86 11.32 25.02
C SER A 149 -49.97 12.20 24.42
N ALA A 150 -49.77 12.73 23.21
CA ALA A 150 -50.73 12.63 22.10
C ALA A 150 -50.15 13.27 20.83
N THR A 151 -50.32 12.53 19.74
CA THR A 151 -50.02 12.86 18.35
C THR A 151 -50.80 14.07 17.81
N SER A 152 -50.21 14.68 16.78
CA SER A 152 -50.88 15.29 15.61
C SER A 152 -51.18 16.80 15.59
N THR A 153 -50.69 17.39 14.49
CA THR A 153 -51.33 18.44 13.67
C THR A 153 -51.54 19.82 14.31
N SER A 154 -50.73 20.80 13.89
CA SER A 154 -51.19 22.12 13.35
C SER A 154 -50.11 23.21 13.38
N SER A 155 -49.01 23.01 12.64
CA SER A 155 -48.05 24.09 12.32
C SER A 155 -48.61 25.12 11.32
N PHE A 156 -49.84 24.96 10.83
CA PHE A 156 -50.47 25.87 9.87
C PHE A 156 -51.21 27.06 10.49
N LYS A 157 -51.32 27.18 11.83
CA LYS A 157 -52.13 28.26 12.42
C LYS A 157 -51.46 29.64 12.55
N LYS A 158 -50.14 29.76 12.34
CA LYS A 158 -49.43 31.05 12.38
C LYS A 158 -49.49 31.88 11.09
N GLY A 159 -49.96 31.28 9.99
CA GLY A 159 -50.17 32.01 8.72
C GLY A 159 -51.46 32.82 8.67
N HIS A 160 -52.39 32.57 9.61
CA HIS A 160 -53.70 33.22 9.60
C HIS A 160 -53.61 34.73 9.87
N SER A 161 -52.79 35.19 10.81
CA SER A 161 -52.76 36.63 11.14
C SER A 161 -52.16 37.50 10.02
N LEU A 162 -51.11 37.03 9.32
CA LEU A 162 -50.55 37.77 8.18
C LEU A 162 -51.52 37.74 6.99
N ARG A 163 -52.15 36.59 6.74
CA ARG A 163 -53.13 36.43 5.66
C ARG A 163 -54.38 37.27 5.89
N GLU A 164 -54.86 37.36 7.13
CA GLU A 164 -55.94 38.24 7.55
C GLU A 164 -55.57 39.72 7.36
N LYS A 165 -54.35 40.12 7.74
CA LYS A 165 -53.87 41.50 7.55
C LYS A 165 -53.66 41.88 6.09
N LEU A 166 -53.23 40.94 5.24
CA LEU A 166 -53.17 41.13 3.80
C LEU A 166 -54.57 41.29 3.19
N ALA A 167 -55.55 40.50 3.64
CA ALA A 167 -56.95 40.65 3.20
C ALA A 167 -57.57 41.99 3.65
N GLU A 168 -57.24 42.47 4.86
CA GLU A 168 -57.61 43.82 5.31
C GLU A 168 -57.00 44.90 4.41
N MET A 169 -55.72 44.76 4.02
CA MET A 169 -55.08 45.69 3.08
C MET A 169 -55.71 45.66 1.68
N GLU A 170 -56.09 44.49 1.17
CA GLU A 170 -56.81 44.36 -0.10
C GLU A 170 -58.15 45.12 -0.03
N THR A 171 -58.87 44.99 1.08
CA THR A 171 -60.12 45.72 1.30
C THR A 171 -59.89 47.25 1.33
N PHE A 172 -58.85 47.71 2.02
CA PHE A 172 -58.51 49.14 2.06
C PHE A 172 -58.03 49.66 0.70
N ARG A 173 -57.29 48.86 -0.08
CA ARG A 173 -56.89 49.19 -1.45
C ARG A 173 -58.12 49.42 -2.33
N ASP A 174 -59.11 48.53 -2.26
CA ASP A 174 -60.33 48.65 -3.06
C ASP A 174 -61.14 49.89 -2.69
N ILE A 175 -61.16 50.26 -1.41
CA ILE A 175 -61.78 51.51 -0.94
C ILE A 175 -61.00 52.71 -1.48
N LEU A 176 -59.66 52.72 -1.36
CA LEU A 176 -58.83 53.80 -1.88
C LEU A 176 -58.97 53.99 -3.39
N CYS A 177 -58.97 52.91 -4.18
CA CYS A 177 -59.15 53.02 -5.64
C CYS A 177 -60.47 53.71 -5.98
N ARG A 178 -61.58 53.32 -5.34
CA ARG A 178 -62.89 53.98 -5.55
C ARG A 178 -62.87 55.45 -5.12
N GLN A 179 -62.15 55.77 -4.05
CA GLN A 179 -62.02 57.16 -3.55
C GLN A 179 -61.17 58.01 -4.48
N VAL A 180 -60.06 57.48 -4.99
CA VAL A 180 -59.22 58.14 -6.00
C VAL A 180 -60.03 58.38 -7.28
N ASP A 181 -60.79 57.40 -7.76
CA ASP A 181 -61.65 57.57 -8.94
C ASP A 181 -62.71 58.67 -8.73
N THR A 182 -63.25 58.77 -7.52
CA THR A 182 -64.26 59.78 -7.16
C THR A 182 -63.65 61.17 -7.06
N LEU A 183 -62.47 61.29 -6.44
CA LEU A 183 -61.69 62.53 -6.37
C LEU A 183 -61.20 62.97 -7.76
N GLN A 184 -60.73 62.04 -8.59
CA GLN A 184 -60.29 62.31 -9.96
C GLN A 184 -61.44 62.85 -10.81
N LYS A 185 -62.63 62.22 -10.74
CA LYS A 185 -63.84 62.73 -11.42
C LYS A 185 -64.21 64.14 -10.98
N TYR A 186 -64.04 64.47 -9.70
CA TYR A 186 -64.27 65.82 -9.19
C TYR A 186 -63.26 66.82 -9.79
N PHE A 187 -61.96 66.49 -9.78
CA PHE A 187 -60.92 67.35 -10.35
C PHE A 187 -61.05 67.52 -11.87
N ASP A 188 -61.37 66.46 -12.60
CA ASP A 188 -61.62 66.53 -14.05
C ASP A 188 -62.82 67.43 -14.35
N SER A 189 -63.89 67.33 -13.56
CA SER A 189 -65.06 68.20 -13.69
C SER A 189 -64.75 69.67 -13.35
N CYS A 190 -63.87 69.93 -12.39
CA CYS A 190 -63.39 71.29 -12.11
C CYS A 190 -62.49 71.84 -13.23
N ALA A 191 -61.64 71.01 -13.82
CA ALA A 191 -60.74 71.40 -14.90
C ALA A 191 -61.49 71.73 -16.20
N ASP A 192 -62.61 71.04 -16.49
CA ASP A 192 -63.46 71.34 -17.65
C ASP A 192 -64.20 72.69 -17.51
N VAL A 193 -64.61 73.08 -16.30
CA VAL A 193 -65.24 74.39 -16.05
C VAL A 193 -64.24 75.54 -16.26
N SER A 194 -62.96 75.34 -15.93
CA SER A 194 -61.92 76.36 -16.13
C SER A 194 -61.49 76.58 -17.59
N LYS A 195 -61.77 75.64 -18.51
CA LYS A 195 -61.50 75.82 -19.95
C LYS A 195 -62.55 76.68 -20.66
N ASP A 196 -63.79 76.68 -20.19
CA ASP A 196 -64.92 77.41 -20.79
C ASP A 196 -64.92 78.93 -20.47
N GLU A 197 -64.20 79.37 -19.42
CA GLU A 197 -64.03 80.80 -19.08
C GLU A 197 -62.93 81.49 -19.92
N LEU A 198 -61.96 80.75 -20.45
CA LEU A 198 -60.81 81.32 -21.20
C LEU A 198 -61.11 81.62 -22.68
N GLN A 199 -62.26 81.23 -23.22
CA GLN A 199 -62.66 81.51 -24.61
C GLN A 199 -63.52 82.76 -24.79
N ARG A 200 -64.02 83.38 -23.71
CA ARG A 200 -65.03 84.45 -23.80
C ARG A 200 -64.49 85.90 -23.78
N ASP A 201 -63.18 86.10 -23.68
CA ASP A 201 -62.57 87.43 -23.47
C ASP A 201 -61.47 87.80 -24.49
N ARG A 202 -61.48 87.19 -25.69
CA ARG A 202 -60.60 87.60 -26.81
C ARG A 202 -61.36 88.37 -27.88
N ILE A 203 -61.76 89.61 -27.59
CA ILE A 203 -62.07 90.64 -28.60
C ILE A 203 -61.44 91.97 -28.13
N VAL A 204 -60.86 92.71 -29.08
CA VAL A 204 -60.06 93.98 -29.08
C VAL A 204 -58.60 93.90 -28.60
N GLU A 205 -57.60 93.94 -29.51
CA GLU A 205 -57.05 95.11 -30.29
C GLU A 205 -56.28 96.06 -29.34
N ASP A 206 -55.10 96.58 -29.61
CA ASP A 206 -54.16 96.57 -30.75
C ASP A 206 -52.81 97.10 -30.21
N ASP A 207 -51.81 97.09 -31.09
CA ASP A 207 -50.64 97.99 -31.14
C ASP A 207 -49.30 97.62 -30.46
N GLU A 208 -48.41 97.18 -31.37
CA GLU A 208 -47.10 97.74 -31.72
C GLU A 208 -45.86 97.45 -30.81
N ASP A 209 -44.96 96.71 -31.46
CA ASP A 209 -43.54 96.99 -31.66
C ASP A 209 -42.47 96.75 -30.56
N ASP A 210 -41.70 95.70 -30.88
CA ASP A 210 -40.24 95.66 -31.02
C ASP A 210 -39.36 95.62 -29.76
N PHE A 211 -38.80 94.41 -29.56
CA PHE A 211 -37.56 94.08 -28.86
C PHE A 211 -36.36 94.81 -29.55
N PRO A 212 -35.11 94.92 -28.99
CA PRO A 212 -34.50 93.88 -28.17
C PRO A 212 -33.44 94.29 -27.10
N ASN A 213 -33.11 93.27 -26.30
CA ASN A 213 -31.75 92.81 -25.96
C ASN A 213 -30.90 93.43 -24.83
N THR A 214 -30.36 92.47 -24.05
CA THR A 214 -29.00 92.40 -23.47
C THR A 214 -28.74 93.28 -22.23
N ARG A 215 -28.04 92.85 -21.18
CA ARG A 215 -27.08 91.76 -21.03
C ARG A 215 -26.71 91.59 -19.54
N SER A 216 -26.30 90.35 -19.26
CA SER A 216 -25.20 89.93 -18.39
C SER A 216 -25.35 89.96 -16.87
N GLU A 217 -25.29 88.74 -16.36
CA GLU A 217 -25.24 88.28 -14.99
C GLU A 217 -23.99 88.74 -14.23
N GLY A 218 -24.18 88.86 -12.91
CA GLY A 218 -23.16 89.03 -11.89
C GLY A 218 -23.77 88.77 -10.50
N ASP A 219 -23.82 87.50 -10.14
CA ASP A 219 -23.46 86.93 -8.83
C ASP A 219 -24.05 87.44 -7.49
N PHE A 220 -24.62 86.44 -6.79
CA PHE A 220 -24.62 86.18 -5.33
C PHE A 220 -25.59 86.92 -4.35
N LEU A 221 -26.37 86.06 -3.65
CA LEU A 221 -26.80 86.07 -2.24
C LEU A 221 -28.28 86.34 -1.85
N HIS A 222 -28.85 85.29 -1.22
CA HIS A 222 -29.64 85.25 0.03
C HIS A 222 -31.01 85.96 0.17
N ASN A 223 -32.00 85.08 0.39
CA ASN A 223 -32.86 85.02 1.59
C ASN A 223 -34.13 85.89 1.70
N ASN A 224 -35.22 85.17 1.92
CA ASN A 224 -36.32 85.41 2.87
C ASN A 224 -37.37 86.53 2.64
N ASN A 225 -38.60 86.03 2.49
CA ASN A 225 -39.70 86.14 3.45
C ASN A 225 -40.75 87.24 3.24
N GLY A 226 -42.01 86.78 3.05
CA GLY A 226 -43.10 87.19 3.93
C GLY A 226 -44.23 88.03 3.32
N SER A 227 -45.44 87.73 3.83
CA SER A 227 -46.65 88.59 3.94
C SER A 227 -47.63 88.47 2.78
N LYS A 228 -48.91 88.05 2.89
CA LYS A 228 -50.08 88.33 3.76
C LYS A 228 -51.19 88.88 2.84
N GLU A 229 -52.45 88.74 3.28
CA GLU A 229 -53.68 89.36 2.73
C GLU A 229 -54.37 88.58 1.59
N LYS A 230 -55.50 87.90 1.82
CA LYS A 230 -56.90 88.34 2.05
C LYS A 230 -57.68 88.46 0.73
N LEU A 231 -58.90 87.91 0.80
CA LEU A 231 -60.05 88.10 -0.09
C LEU A 231 -59.97 87.40 -1.46
N PHE A 232 -60.73 86.32 -1.63
CA PHE A 232 -61.89 86.34 -2.53
C PHE A 232 -62.96 85.38 -2.01
N GLN A 233 -64.18 85.91 -1.98
CA GLN A 233 -65.39 85.33 -1.42
C GLN A 233 -66.23 84.82 -2.58
N SER A 234 -66.63 83.54 -2.48
CA SER A 234 -67.78 82.89 -3.14
C SER A 234 -68.06 83.21 -4.62
N SER A 235 -67.68 82.27 -5.48
CA SER A 235 -68.58 81.79 -6.54
C SER A 235 -68.66 80.26 -6.43
N SER A 236 -69.75 79.75 -5.87
CA SER A 236 -70.07 78.33 -5.96
C SER A 236 -70.62 78.06 -7.36
N PRO A 237 -69.98 77.24 -8.21
CA PRO A 237 -70.61 76.78 -9.43
C PRO A 237 -71.71 75.80 -9.01
N LYS A 238 -72.96 76.25 -9.13
CA LYS A 238 -74.12 75.36 -9.06
C LYS A 238 -74.03 74.41 -10.25
N GLY A 239 -73.90 73.12 -9.97
CA GLY A 239 -74.19 72.07 -10.94
C GLY A 239 -73.09 71.05 -11.17
N ILE A 240 -72.51 70.45 -10.12
CA ILE A 240 -71.85 69.14 -10.25
C ILE A 240 -72.35 68.24 -9.10
N ASN A 241 -72.90 67.10 -9.49
CA ASN A 241 -73.71 66.18 -8.70
C ASN A 241 -73.04 65.73 -7.39
N GLY A 242 -73.76 65.89 -6.26
CA GLY A 242 -73.83 64.95 -5.13
C GLY A 242 -72.56 64.43 -4.42
N ILE A 243 -71.35 64.89 -4.73
CA ILE A 243 -70.11 64.35 -4.15
C ILE A 243 -69.68 65.19 -2.94
N ASP A 244 -69.73 64.61 -1.74
CA ASP A 244 -69.19 65.21 -0.51
C ASP A 244 -67.65 65.09 -0.48
N PHE A 245 -66.98 66.00 -1.19
CA PHE A 245 -65.51 66.04 -1.29
C PHE A 245 -64.82 66.07 0.09
N LYS A 246 -65.41 66.75 1.07
CA LYS A 246 -64.83 66.84 2.42
C LYS A 246 -64.95 65.50 3.14
N GLY A 247 -66.09 64.83 3.03
CA GLY A 247 -66.29 63.47 3.53
C GLY A 247 -65.33 62.46 2.88
N GLU A 248 -65.15 62.53 1.55
CA GLU A 248 -64.25 61.65 0.82
C GLU A 248 -62.77 61.89 1.16
N ALA A 249 -62.34 63.14 1.31
CA ALA A 249 -60.96 63.45 1.71
C ALA A 249 -60.63 62.99 3.15
N ILE A 250 -61.59 63.11 4.08
CA ILE A 250 -61.45 62.61 5.46
C ILE A 250 -61.37 61.08 5.45
N THR A 251 -62.23 60.42 4.68
CA THR A 251 -62.26 58.96 4.59
C THR A 251 -61.00 58.44 3.90
N PHE A 252 -60.52 59.07 2.82
CA PHE A 252 -59.24 58.76 2.16
C PHE A 252 -58.06 58.85 3.13
N LYS A 253 -58.01 59.89 3.97
CA LYS A 253 -56.99 60.05 5.01
C LYS A 253 -57.06 58.93 6.05
N ALA A 254 -58.27 58.57 6.50
CA ALA A 254 -58.48 57.48 7.44
C ALA A 254 -58.09 56.11 6.86
N THR A 255 -58.50 55.82 5.61
CA THR A 255 -58.15 54.57 4.91
C THR A 255 -56.64 54.46 4.69
N THR A 256 -55.98 55.55 4.27
CA THR A 256 -54.51 55.57 4.07
C THR A 256 -53.77 55.34 5.40
N ALA A 257 -54.23 55.96 6.49
CA ALA A 257 -53.67 55.72 7.82
C ALA A 257 -53.87 54.26 8.28
N GLY A 258 -55.03 53.66 7.98
CA GLY A 258 -55.32 52.25 8.24
C GLY A 258 -54.37 51.31 7.50
N ILE A 259 -54.11 51.56 6.20
CA ILE A 259 -53.14 50.78 5.41
C ILE A 259 -51.74 50.88 5.99
N LEU A 260 -51.28 52.09 6.34
CA LEU A 260 -49.94 52.29 6.90
C LEU A 260 -49.76 51.53 8.22
N ALA A 261 -50.78 51.53 9.09
CA ALA A 261 -50.76 50.77 10.33
C ALA A 261 -50.72 49.25 10.08
N THR A 262 -51.52 48.76 9.13
CA THR A 262 -51.55 47.33 8.78
C THR A 262 -50.24 46.87 8.13
N LEU A 263 -49.64 47.69 7.26
CA LEU A 263 -48.31 47.45 6.67
C LEU A 263 -47.23 47.35 7.75
N SER A 264 -47.21 48.30 8.69
CA SER A 264 -46.27 48.27 9.82
C SER A 264 -46.42 46.97 10.62
N HIS A 265 -47.65 46.52 10.87
CA HIS A 265 -47.89 45.28 11.59
C HIS A 265 -47.47 44.03 10.81
N CYS A 266 -47.67 44.01 9.49
CA CYS A 266 -47.18 42.94 8.62
C CYS A 266 -45.65 42.83 8.66
N ILE A 267 -44.95 43.98 8.64
CA ILE A 267 -43.48 44.03 8.76
C ILE A 267 -43.04 43.44 10.10
N ASP A 268 -43.67 43.85 11.21
CA ASP A 268 -43.36 43.31 12.54
C ASP A 268 -43.55 41.78 12.63
N LEU A 269 -44.60 41.25 12.00
CA LEU A 269 -44.86 39.81 11.94
C LEU A 269 -43.80 39.07 11.11
N MET A 270 -43.31 39.68 10.03
CA MET A 270 -42.25 39.11 9.20
C MET A 270 -40.91 39.11 9.95
N VAL A 271 -40.54 40.21 10.61
CA VAL A 271 -39.31 40.32 11.43
C VAL A 271 -39.33 39.28 12.57
N LYS A 272 -40.44 39.14 13.30
CA LYS A 272 -40.57 38.11 14.34
C LYS A 272 -40.44 36.69 13.80
N ARG A 273 -40.89 36.46 12.56
CA ARG A 273 -40.77 35.15 11.90
C ARG A 273 -39.32 34.88 11.49
N GLU A 274 -38.63 35.87 10.94
CA GLU A 274 -37.21 35.81 10.59
C GLU A 274 -36.35 35.52 11.83
N ASP A 275 -36.53 36.26 12.93
CA ASP A 275 -35.85 36.00 14.21
C ASP A 275 -36.08 34.56 14.72
N SER A 276 -37.30 34.04 14.56
CA SER A 276 -37.61 32.67 14.94
C SER A 276 -36.93 31.64 14.06
N TRP A 277 -36.72 31.92 12.78
CA TRP A 277 -35.99 31.04 11.87
C TRP A 277 -34.49 31.11 12.11
N GLN A 278 -33.95 32.30 12.36
CA GLN A 278 -32.54 32.49 12.71
C GLN A 278 -32.17 31.67 13.96
N LYS A 279 -32.95 31.78 15.04
CA LYS A 279 -32.75 30.98 16.25
C LYS A 279 -32.81 29.46 16.02
N ARG A 280 -33.62 29.01 15.05
CA ARG A 280 -33.69 27.58 14.69
C ARG A 280 -32.46 27.16 13.90
N LEU A 281 -32.00 27.99 12.98
CA LEU A 281 -30.78 27.76 12.21
C LEU A 281 -29.57 27.65 13.12
N ASP A 282 -29.41 28.60 14.06
CA ASP A 282 -28.32 28.60 15.04
C ASP A 282 -28.32 27.32 15.90
N LYS A 283 -29.52 26.83 16.28
CA LYS A 283 -29.67 25.59 17.04
C LYS A 283 -29.31 24.35 16.22
N VAL A 284 -29.61 24.33 14.93
CA VAL A 284 -29.25 23.23 14.02
C VAL A 284 -27.74 23.23 13.78
N ASP A 285 -27.14 24.38 13.51
CA ASP A 285 -25.71 24.48 13.27
C ASP A 285 -24.89 24.14 14.53
N GLY A 286 -25.35 24.56 15.71
CA GLY A 286 -24.77 24.14 16.99
C GLY A 286 -24.84 22.62 17.23
N LYS A 287 -25.91 21.95 16.80
CA LYS A 287 -26.00 20.47 16.85
C LYS A 287 -25.05 19.80 15.86
N ARG A 288 -24.98 20.31 14.63
CA ARG A 288 -24.07 19.82 13.58
C ARG A 288 -22.63 19.87 14.06
N ARG A 289 -22.21 21.01 14.61
CA ARG A 289 -20.86 21.20 15.16
C ARG A 289 -20.52 20.23 16.28
N ARG A 290 -21.43 20.00 17.23
CA ARG A 290 -21.22 19.00 18.31
C ARG A 290 -21.07 17.57 17.79
N ILE A 291 -21.86 17.20 16.77
CA ILE A 291 -21.76 15.88 16.13
C ILE A 291 -20.42 15.75 15.40
N GLU A 292 -20.00 16.79 14.68
CA GLU A 292 -18.71 16.80 13.97
C GLU A 292 -17.52 16.74 14.93
N GLU A 293 -17.56 17.47 16.05
CA GLU A 293 -16.57 17.43 17.13
C GLU A 293 -16.51 16.02 17.76
N SER A 294 -17.67 15.41 18.03
CA SER A 294 -17.75 14.03 18.55
C SER A 294 -17.17 13.01 17.55
N TYR A 295 -17.53 13.12 16.26
CA TYR A 295 -17.01 12.28 15.20
C TYR A 295 -15.48 12.38 15.08
N LYS A 296 -14.93 13.61 15.09
CA LYS A 296 -13.48 13.85 15.11
C LYS A 296 -12.81 13.24 16.34
N SER A 297 -13.44 13.30 17.51
CA SER A 297 -12.93 12.67 18.74
C SER A 297 -12.89 11.14 18.60
N THR A 298 -13.97 10.51 18.16
CA THR A 298 -14.03 9.06 17.94
C THR A 298 -13.03 8.60 16.88
N LEU A 299 -12.82 9.40 15.82
CA LEU A 299 -11.85 9.11 14.77
C LEU A 299 -10.40 9.21 15.30
N ASN A 300 -10.12 10.18 16.18
CA ASN A 300 -8.83 10.26 16.87
C ASN A 300 -8.62 9.12 17.88
N GLU A 301 -9.67 8.65 18.56
CA GLU A 301 -9.61 7.45 19.41
C GLU A 301 -9.38 6.18 18.59
N LEU A 302 -10.01 6.05 17.42
CA LEU A 302 -9.76 4.96 16.47
C LEU A 302 -8.31 4.98 15.96
N LYS A 303 -7.76 6.16 15.65
CA LYS A 303 -6.34 6.33 15.31
C LYS A 303 -5.38 6.06 16.47
N LYS A 304 -5.81 6.22 17.72
CA LYS A 304 -5.02 5.80 18.90
C LYS A 304 -5.14 4.29 19.16
N LYS A 305 -6.28 3.69 18.79
CA LYS A 305 -6.54 2.24 18.85
C LYS A 305 -6.01 1.47 17.64
N SER A 306 -5.42 2.12 16.64
CA SER A 306 -4.69 1.45 15.55
C SER A 306 -3.32 0.93 16.00
N HIS A 307 -3.29 0.28 17.16
CA HIS A 307 -2.19 -0.58 17.60
C HIS A 307 -2.54 -2.05 17.31
N PHE A 308 -3.18 -2.31 16.16
CA PHE A 308 -3.12 -3.63 15.53
C PHE A 308 -1.84 -3.68 14.69
N GLY A 309 -0.70 -3.69 15.38
CA GLY A 309 0.60 -3.96 14.79
C GLY A 309 0.99 -5.40 15.14
N GLY A 310 1.27 -6.20 14.13
CA GLY A 310 1.70 -7.58 14.31
C GLY A 310 2.01 -8.26 12.98
N PRO A 311 2.76 -9.37 12.98
CA PRO A 311 3.31 -10.01 11.77
C PRO A 311 2.27 -10.31 10.68
N ASP A 312 1.04 -10.63 11.09
CA ASP A 312 -0.05 -11.00 10.20
C ASP A 312 -0.70 -9.79 9.47
N TYR A 313 -0.42 -8.55 9.90
CA TYR A 313 -0.77 -7.30 9.19
C TYR A 313 0.40 -6.75 8.36
N GLU A 314 1.56 -7.36 8.53
CA GLU A 314 2.84 -6.95 7.98
C GLU A 314 3.18 -7.79 6.72
N GLU A 315 2.65 -9.00 6.59
CA GLU A 315 2.74 -9.84 5.37
C GLU A 315 1.37 -10.16 4.74
N GLY A 316 1.31 -10.19 3.39
CA GLY A 316 0.14 -10.60 2.60
C GLY A 316 -0.62 -9.44 1.94
N PRO A 317 -1.74 -9.72 1.24
CA PRO A 317 -2.48 -8.74 0.42
C PRO A 317 -3.08 -7.55 1.20
N ASN A 318 -2.95 -7.55 2.53
CA ASN A 318 -3.43 -6.49 3.42
C ASN A 318 -2.27 -5.72 4.10
N SER A 319 -1.03 -5.86 3.63
CA SER A 319 0.13 -5.17 4.20
C SER A 319 -0.02 -3.64 4.08
N LEU A 320 0.31 -2.93 5.17
CA LEU A 320 0.29 -1.46 5.25
C LEU A 320 1.63 -0.82 4.84
N ILE A 321 2.63 -1.61 4.47
CA ILE A 321 3.90 -1.10 3.94
C ILE A 321 3.65 -0.43 2.58
N ASN A 322 4.24 0.75 2.37
CA ASN A 322 4.15 1.37 1.04
C ASN A 322 5.07 0.63 0.07
N GLU A 323 4.79 0.76 -1.23
CA GLU A 323 5.53 0.04 -2.27
C GLU A 323 7.04 0.34 -2.22
N ASP A 324 7.43 1.58 -1.95
CA ASP A 324 8.84 2.01 -1.94
C ASP A 324 9.63 1.32 -0.81
N GLU A 325 9.10 1.30 0.41
CA GLU A 325 9.75 0.65 1.57
C GLU A 325 9.83 -0.88 1.40
N PHE A 326 8.84 -1.47 0.71
CA PHE A 326 8.88 -2.87 0.30
C PHE A 326 10.00 -3.14 -0.69
N PHE A 327 10.18 -2.28 -1.70
CA PHE A 327 11.24 -2.43 -2.70
C PHE A 327 12.63 -2.25 -2.09
N ASP A 328 12.82 -1.26 -1.22
CA ASP A 328 14.07 -1.05 -0.47
C ASP A 328 14.42 -2.28 0.38
N ALA A 329 13.43 -2.89 1.02
CA ALA A 329 13.64 -4.10 1.81
C ALA A 329 14.03 -5.31 0.95
N VAL A 330 13.40 -5.50 -0.21
CA VAL A 330 13.73 -6.56 -1.17
C VAL A 330 15.13 -6.38 -1.72
N GLU A 331 15.47 -5.16 -2.16
CA GLU A 331 16.79 -4.84 -2.69
C GLU A 331 17.88 -5.03 -1.62
N ALA A 332 17.67 -4.50 -0.41
CA ALA A 332 18.61 -4.66 0.69
C ALA A 332 18.78 -6.13 1.13
N ALA A 333 17.73 -6.95 1.07
CA ALA A 333 17.82 -8.38 1.37
C ALA A 333 18.69 -9.10 0.33
N LEU A 334 18.51 -8.77 -0.94
CA LEU A 334 19.28 -9.34 -2.03
C LEU A 334 20.76 -8.87 -2.00
N ASP A 335 21.01 -7.62 -1.64
CA ASP A 335 22.38 -7.10 -1.44
C ASP A 335 23.08 -7.77 -0.26
N ARG A 336 22.36 -8.06 0.83
CA ARG A 336 22.92 -8.83 1.96
C ARG A 336 23.25 -10.25 1.53
N GLN A 337 22.39 -10.87 0.72
CA GLN A 337 22.61 -12.21 0.19
C GLN A 337 23.88 -12.25 -0.67
N ASP A 338 24.12 -11.23 -1.49
CA ASP A 338 25.34 -11.08 -2.29
C ASP A 338 26.59 -10.97 -1.43
N LYS A 339 26.55 -10.17 -0.36
CA LYS A 339 27.68 -10.03 0.58
C LYS A 339 28.00 -11.34 1.29
N ILE A 340 26.99 -12.11 1.67
CA ILE A 340 27.18 -13.43 2.29
C ILE A 340 27.81 -14.40 1.28
N GLU A 341 27.37 -14.36 0.02
CA GLU A 341 27.93 -15.19 -1.04
C GLU A 341 29.39 -14.86 -1.35
N GLU A 342 29.73 -13.58 -1.47
CA GLU A 342 31.10 -13.14 -1.73
C GLU A 342 32.06 -13.58 -0.61
N GLN A 343 31.62 -13.52 0.65
CA GLN A 343 32.37 -14.05 1.79
C GLN A 343 32.55 -15.58 1.72
N CYS A 344 31.48 -16.32 1.42
CA CYS A 344 31.50 -17.78 1.31
C CYS A 344 32.36 -18.27 0.14
N GLN A 345 32.44 -17.49 -0.93
CA GLN A 345 33.19 -17.81 -2.14
C GLN A 345 34.70 -17.62 -1.96
N THR A 346 35.09 -16.62 -1.16
CA THR A 346 36.49 -16.36 -0.80
C THR A 346 37.11 -17.52 -0.02
N GLU A 347 36.30 -18.28 0.73
CA GLU A 347 36.75 -19.47 1.48
C GLU A 347 36.84 -20.76 0.64
N LYS A 348 36.16 -20.84 -0.52
CA LYS A 348 36.05 -22.09 -1.30
C LYS A 348 37.10 -22.26 -2.41
N THR A 349 38.05 -21.33 -2.56
CA THR A 349 39.06 -21.35 -3.64
C THR A 349 40.22 -22.34 -3.41
N ARG A 350 39.91 -23.59 -2.97
CA ARG A 350 40.92 -24.65 -2.89
C ARG A 350 40.30 -26.04 -2.98
N ILE A 351 39.95 -26.49 -4.19
CA ILE A 351 40.09 -27.88 -4.66
C ILE A 351 39.98 -27.85 -6.19
N GLN A 352 41.07 -28.21 -6.87
CA GLN A 352 41.09 -28.42 -8.31
C GLN A 352 40.62 -29.87 -8.56
N ARG A 353 39.45 -30.03 -9.17
CA ARG A 353 39.02 -31.33 -9.72
C ARG A 353 38.89 -31.18 -11.23
N SER A 354 39.65 -32.00 -11.96
CA SER A 354 39.58 -32.11 -13.40
C SER A 354 38.90 -33.42 -13.74
N SER A 355 37.71 -33.36 -14.32
CA SER A 355 37.13 -34.50 -15.03
C SER A 355 37.65 -34.50 -16.47
N PRO A 356 38.11 -35.63 -17.03
CA PRO A 356 38.52 -35.71 -18.43
C PRO A 356 37.30 -35.56 -19.35
N VAL A 357 37.41 -34.71 -20.37
CA VAL A 357 36.42 -34.58 -21.44
C VAL A 357 36.49 -35.84 -22.33
N PRO A 358 35.35 -36.46 -22.71
CA PRO A 358 35.36 -37.63 -23.58
C PRO A 358 35.99 -37.31 -24.96
N PRO A 359 36.92 -38.11 -25.47
CA PRO A 359 37.64 -37.81 -26.72
C PRO A 359 36.90 -38.23 -28.01
N GLY A 360 35.56 -38.28 -28.01
CA GLY A 360 34.77 -38.76 -29.16
C GLY A 360 33.59 -37.85 -29.53
N ASP A 361 33.14 -37.94 -30.78
CA ASP A 361 32.03 -37.18 -31.39
C ASP A 361 30.64 -37.64 -30.88
N VAL A 362 30.54 -37.98 -29.59
CA VAL A 362 29.35 -38.57 -28.94
C VAL A 362 28.16 -37.60 -28.95
N TYR A 363 28.43 -36.30 -29.02
CA TYR A 363 27.42 -35.23 -29.00
C TYR A 363 26.68 -35.05 -30.34
N SER A 364 27.23 -35.62 -31.42
CA SER A 364 26.63 -35.64 -32.76
C SER A 364 25.69 -36.84 -32.97
N THR A 365 25.84 -37.89 -32.15
CA THR A 365 25.00 -39.10 -32.19
C THR A 365 23.85 -39.02 -31.19
N VAL A 366 22.63 -39.30 -31.66
CA VAL A 366 21.44 -39.35 -30.82
C VAL A 366 21.49 -40.59 -29.92
N GLY A 367 21.84 -40.40 -28.64
CA GLY A 367 21.71 -41.45 -27.64
C GLY A 367 20.26 -41.92 -27.53
N SER A 368 20.05 -43.24 -27.41
CA SER A 368 18.71 -43.82 -27.29
C SER A 368 18.29 -43.88 -25.82
N HIS A 369 17.30 -43.08 -25.44
CA HIS A 369 16.66 -43.10 -24.13
C HIS A 369 15.18 -42.71 -24.26
N ARG A 370 14.39 -42.88 -23.20
CA ARG A 370 12.93 -42.68 -23.24
C ARG A 370 12.45 -41.26 -23.59
N PHE A 371 13.37 -40.28 -23.61
CA PHE A 371 13.08 -38.88 -23.92
C PHE A 371 13.75 -38.41 -25.22
N THR A 372 14.33 -39.32 -26.01
CA THR A 372 15.07 -38.97 -27.23
C THR A 372 14.25 -38.09 -28.17
N ASP A 373 13.03 -38.51 -28.51
CA ASP A 373 12.16 -37.74 -29.42
C ASP A 373 11.82 -36.35 -28.87
N LYS A 374 11.62 -36.27 -27.55
CA LYS A 374 11.32 -34.99 -26.89
C LYS A 374 12.52 -34.05 -26.90
N VAL A 375 13.73 -34.57 -26.67
CA VAL A 375 14.97 -33.78 -26.76
C VAL A 375 15.13 -33.22 -28.17
N GLU A 376 14.92 -34.05 -29.20
CA GLU A 376 15.04 -33.62 -30.59
C GLU A 376 14.02 -32.53 -30.96
N GLU A 377 12.76 -32.70 -30.55
CA GLU A 377 11.71 -31.68 -30.72
C GLU A 377 12.12 -30.34 -30.09
N MET A 378 12.65 -30.37 -28.86
CA MET A 378 13.06 -29.16 -28.14
C MET A 378 14.28 -28.49 -28.79
N VAL A 379 15.28 -29.27 -29.22
CA VAL A 379 16.45 -28.77 -29.94
C VAL A 379 16.01 -28.10 -31.24
N GLN A 380 15.18 -28.75 -32.04
CA GLN A 380 14.69 -28.21 -33.31
C GLN A 380 13.88 -26.93 -33.12
N ASN A 381 13.02 -26.88 -32.08
CA ASN A 381 12.28 -25.68 -31.73
C ASN A 381 13.21 -24.51 -31.38
N HIS A 382 14.25 -24.75 -30.57
CA HIS A 382 15.22 -23.70 -30.24
C HIS A 382 16.01 -23.23 -31.45
N MET A 383 16.49 -24.15 -32.30
CA MET A 383 17.19 -23.80 -33.53
C MET A 383 16.34 -22.96 -34.48
N THR A 384 15.04 -23.24 -34.57
CA THR A 384 14.10 -22.57 -35.48
C THR A 384 13.71 -21.17 -34.99
N TYR A 385 13.43 -21.02 -33.69
CA TYR A 385 12.82 -19.79 -33.14
C TYR A 385 13.76 -18.96 -32.27
N SER A 386 14.69 -19.59 -31.55
CA SER A 386 15.49 -18.87 -30.54
C SER A 386 16.65 -18.09 -31.13
N LEU A 387 17.12 -18.42 -32.34
CA LEU A 387 18.22 -17.71 -33.02
C LEU A 387 17.77 -16.46 -33.80
N GLN A 388 16.47 -16.25 -34.02
CA GLN A 388 15.95 -15.09 -34.77
C GLN A 388 16.30 -13.77 -34.10
N ASP A 389 16.79 -12.77 -34.85
CA ASP A 389 17.13 -11.47 -34.26
C ASP A 389 15.89 -10.79 -33.66
N VAL A 390 16.06 -10.22 -32.46
CA VAL A 390 15.00 -9.53 -31.71
C VAL A 390 15.27 -8.03 -31.56
N GLY A 391 16.43 -7.53 -32.01
CA GLY A 391 16.80 -6.11 -31.86
C GLY A 391 15.86 -5.14 -32.59
N GLY A 392 15.16 -5.60 -33.62
CA GLY A 392 14.17 -4.83 -34.38
C GLY A 392 12.71 -5.21 -34.11
N ASP A 393 12.44 -6.18 -33.23
CA ASP A 393 11.07 -6.62 -32.93
C ASP A 393 10.48 -5.78 -31.81
N ALA A 394 9.43 -5.00 -32.11
CA ALA A 394 8.75 -4.12 -31.16
C ALA A 394 8.12 -4.87 -29.97
N ASN A 395 7.94 -6.19 -30.07
CA ASN A 395 7.42 -7.00 -28.97
C ASN A 395 8.48 -7.33 -27.92
N TRP A 396 9.77 -7.13 -28.22
CA TRP A 396 10.87 -7.37 -27.30
C TRP A 396 11.40 -6.06 -26.74
N GLN A 397 11.48 -5.98 -25.42
CA GLN A 397 12.01 -4.83 -24.69
C GLN A 397 13.46 -5.10 -24.31
N LEU A 398 14.38 -4.24 -24.73
CA LEU A 398 15.77 -4.27 -24.25
C LEU A 398 15.79 -3.81 -22.78
N VAL A 399 16.15 -4.72 -21.88
CA VAL A 399 16.13 -4.48 -20.43
C VAL A 399 17.50 -4.04 -19.92
N VAL A 400 18.57 -4.65 -20.46
CA VAL A 400 19.97 -4.38 -20.06
C VAL A 400 20.86 -4.49 -21.29
N GLU A 401 21.81 -3.57 -21.42
CA GLU A 401 22.89 -3.59 -22.40
C GLU A 401 24.22 -3.27 -21.69
N GLU A 402 25.13 -4.24 -21.65
CA GLU A 402 26.47 -4.11 -21.06
C GLU A 402 27.52 -4.61 -22.05
N GLY A 403 28.15 -3.68 -22.77
CA GLY A 403 29.13 -4.02 -23.81
C GLY A 403 28.50 -4.87 -24.91
N GLU A 404 29.01 -6.10 -25.09
CA GLU A 404 28.50 -7.07 -26.06
C GLU A 404 27.30 -7.89 -25.55
N MET A 405 26.90 -7.71 -24.28
CA MET A 405 25.76 -8.42 -23.69
C MET A 405 24.48 -7.58 -23.83
N LYS A 406 23.43 -8.17 -24.39
CA LYS A 406 22.10 -7.57 -24.49
C LYS A 406 21.06 -8.53 -23.94
N VAL A 407 20.18 -8.05 -23.07
CA VAL A 407 19.13 -8.86 -22.44
C VAL A 407 17.77 -8.25 -22.77
N TYR A 408 16.92 -9.05 -23.42
CA TYR A 408 15.60 -8.70 -23.91
C TYR A 408 14.52 -9.48 -23.18
N ARG A 409 13.41 -8.82 -22.87
CA ARG A 409 12.23 -9.45 -22.27
C ARG A 409 10.99 -9.14 -23.09
N ARG A 410 10.06 -10.09 -23.16
CA ARG A 410 8.69 -9.82 -23.58
C ARG A 410 7.76 -9.99 -22.39
N GLU A 411 6.92 -8.99 -22.11
CA GLU A 411 5.95 -9.10 -21.01
C GLU A 411 4.78 -9.99 -21.41
N VAL A 412 4.57 -11.07 -20.65
CA VAL A 412 3.49 -12.03 -20.87
C VAL A 412 2.96 -12.46 -19.52
N GLU A 413 1.66 -12.29 -19.30
CA GLU A 413 0.95 -12.75 -18.11
C GLU A 413 -0.22 -13.63 -18.53
N GLU A 414 -0.30 -14.84 -17.98
CA GLU A 414 -1.42 -15.76 -18.18
C GLU A 414 -2.06 -16.05 -16.82
N ASN A 415 -3.35 -15.74 -16.67
CA ASN A 415 -4.10 -15.93 -15.42
C ASN A 415 -3.43 -15.26 -14.19
N GLY A 416 -2.79 -14.11 -14.39
CA GLY A 416 -2.05 -13.39 -13.34
C GLY A 416 -0.71 -14.02 -12.96
N ILE A 417 -0.23 -15.00 -13.73
CA ILE A 417 1.10 -15.61 -13.59
C ILE A 417 2.01 -15.01 -14.66
N VAL A 418 3.15 -14.46 -14.22
CA VAL A 418 4.18 -13.92 -15.13
C VAL A 418 4.92 -15.06 -15.82
N LEU A 419 4.94 -15.02 -17.15
CA LEU A 419 5.63 -15.99 -18.03
C LEU A 419 6.69 -15.33 -18.90
N ASP A 420 7.01 -14.06 -18.63
CA ASP A 420 7.88 -13.19 -19.43
C ASP A 420 9.05 -13.94 -20.10
N PRO A 421 8.97 -14.21 -21.43
CA PRO A 421 10.07 -14.80 -22.16
C PRO A 421 11.31 -13.91 -22.09
N LEU A 422 12.44 -14.51 -21.77
CA LEU A 422 13.74 -13.84 -21.70
C LEU A 422 14.63 -14.36 -22.82
N LYS A 423 15.26 -13.44 -23.54
CA LYS A 423 16.31 -13.74 -24.51
C LYS A 423 17.50 -12.83 -24.28
N ALA A 424 18.69 -13.38 -24.22
CA ALA A 424 19.93 -12.63 -24.14
C ALA A 424 20.89 -13.05 -25.25
N THR A 425 21.65 -12.08 -25.75
CA THR A 425 22.75 -12.30 -26.67
C THR A 425 24.04 -11.80 -26.04
N HIS A 426 25.13 -12.52 -26.27
CA HIS A 426 26.44 -12.13 -25.76
C HIS A 426 27.56 -12.63 -26.67
N SER A 427 28.61 -11.83 -26.86
CA SER A 427 29.82 -12.22 -27.60
C SER A 427 31.00 -12.33 -26.63
N VAL A 428 31.58 -13.52 -26.51
CA VAL A 428 32.66 -13.83 -25.56
C VAL A 428 33.91 -14.26 -26.32
N ARG A 429 35.01 -13.53 -26.11
CA ARG A 429 36.32 -13.83 -26.75
C ARG A 429 37.05 -14.94 -26.00
N GLY A 430 37.86 -15.72 -26.71
CA GLY A 430 38.79 -16.66 -26.08
C GLY A 430 38.20 -18.00 -25.64
N VAL A 431 36.94 -18.27 -25.96
CA VAL A 431 36.24 -19.53 -25.66
C VAL A 431 35.45 -20.01 -26.87
N THR A 432 35.23 -21.32 -26.98
CA THR A 432 34.37 -21.91 -28.01
C THR A 432 32.96 -22.17 -27.48
N GLY A 433 32.00 -22.38 -28.38
CA GLY A 433 30.66 -22.83 -28.02
C GLY A 433 30.62 -24.20 -27.36
N HIS A 434 31.55 -25.10 -27.72
CA HIS A 434 31.71 -26.40 -27.06
C HIS A 434 32.10 -26.20 -25.58
N GLU A 435 33.14 -25.40 -25.31
CA GLU A 435 33.60 -25.12 -23.95
C GLU A 435 32.48 -24.49 -23.11
N VAL A 436 31.77 -23.49 -23.66
CA VAL A 436 30.65 -22.84 -22.97
C VAL A 436 29.54 -23.84 -22.65
N CYS A 437 29.12 -24.67 -23.60
CA CYS A 437 28.07 -25.66 -23.37
C CYS A 437 28.51 -26.75 -22.39
N HIS A 438 29.78 -27.17 -22.44
CA HIS A 438 30.34 -28.16 -21.52
C HIS A 438 30.26 -27.68 -20.06
N TYR A 439 30.76 -26.48 -19.75
CA TYR A 439 30.70 -25.95 -18.38
C TYR A 439 29.29 -25.57 -17.92
N PHE A 440 28.35 -25.34 -18.84
CA PHE A 440 26.94 -25.09 -18.51
C PHE A 440 26.17 -26.38 -18.20
N TRP A 441 26.46 -27.47 -18.93
CA TRP A 441 25.80 -28.76 -18.79
C TRP A 441 26.38 -29.62 -17.67
N ASP A 442 27.72 -29.65 -17.54
CA ASP A 442 28.40 -30.52 -16.59
C ASP A 442 28.11 -30.09 -15.14
N THR A 443 27.35 -30.95 -14.47
CA THR A 443 26.87 -30.74 -13.10
C THR A 443 27.98 -30.63 -12.05
N THR A 444 29.19 -31.13 -12.36
CA THR A 444 30.33 -31.06 -11.42
C THR A 444 30.83 -29.63 -11.20
N TYR A 445 30.61 -28.74 -12.16
CA TYR A 445 31.01 -27.32 -12.09
C TYR A 445 29.88 -26.39 -11.65
N ARG A 446 28.66 -26.90 -11.47
CA ARG A 446 27.46 -26.08 -11.20
C ARG A 446 27.68 -25.09 -10.05
N ASN A 447 28.18 -25.58 -8.91
CA ASN A 447 28.35 -24.79 -7.69
C ASN A 447 29.47 -23.73 -7.78
N ASP A 448 30.33 -23.77 -8.81
CA ASP A 448 31.38 -22.77 -8.96
C ASP A 448 30.80 -21.43 -9.48
N TRP A 449 29.74 -21.49 -10.30
CA TRP A 449 29.17 -20.33 -10.97
C TRP A 449 27.71 -20.04 -10.62
N GLU A 450 26.91 -21.04 -10.25
CA GLU A 450 25.49 -20.89 -9.93
C GLU A 450 25.30 -20.29 -8.53
N THR A 451 24.55 -19.19 -8.44
CA THR A 451 24.30 -18.47 -7.18
C THR A 451 22.86 -18.60 -6.71
N THR A 452 21.92 -18.99 -7.57
CA THR A 452 20.48 -18.96 -7.24
C THR A 452 19.97 -20.28 -6.66
N VAL A 453 20.79 -21.33 -6.66
CA VAL A 453 20.41 -22.69 -6.25
C VAL A 453 20.80 -22.95 -4.80
N GLU A 454 19.91 -23.60 -4.04
CA GLU A 454 20.14 -24.02 -2.65
C GLU A 454 20.48 -25.51 -2.56
N ASN A 455 19.71 -26.38 -3.24
CA ASN A 455 20.01 -27.79 -3.38
C ASN A 455 19.98 -28.21 -4.85
N PHE A 456 20.89 -29.10 -5.25
CA PHE A 456 21.05 -29.58 -6.62
C PHE A 456 21.37 -31.08 -6.61
N ASN A 457 20.56 -31.90 -7.28
CA ASN A 457 20.72 -33.34 -7.34
C ASN A 457 20.46 -33.87 -8.74
N VAL A 458 21.35 -34.72 -9.25
CA VAL A 458 21.07 -35.52 -10.46
C VAL A 458 20.16 -36.68 -10.03
N VAL A 459 18.94 -36.69 -10.58
CA VAL A 459 17.93 -37.73 -10.30
C VAL A 459 18.22 -38.97 -11.13
N GLU A 460 18.55 -38.78 -12.41
CA GLU A 460 18.82 -39.89 -13.32
C GLU A 460 19.80 -39.47 -14.43
N THR A 461 20.76 -40.32 -14.74
CA THR A 461 21.61 -40.17 -15.94
C THR A 461 21.02 -41.01 -17.07
N LEU A 462 20.52 -40.36 -18.12
CA LEU A 462 19.87 -41.01 -19.26
C LEU A 462 20.89 -41.48 -20.31
N SER A 463 21.93 -40.69 -20.53
CA SER A 463 23.04 -40.95 -21.45
C SER A 463 24.26 -40.10 -21.06
N GLU A 464 25.37 -40.23 -21.80
CA GLU A 464 26.57 -39.38 -21.62
C GLU A 464 26.32 -37.88 -21.89
N ASN A 465 25.19 -37.52 -22.50
CA ASN A 465 24.84 -36.16 -22.87
C ASN A 465 23.42 -35.74 -22.45
N ALA A 466 22.75 -36.54 -21.60
CA ALA A 466 21.43 -36.22 -21.07
C ALA A 466 21.25 -36.75 -19.64
N ALA A 467 20.74 -35.89 -18.75
CA ALA A 467 20.43 -36.24 -17.37
C ALA A 467 19.18 -35.49 -16.88
N ILE A 468 18.48 -36.07 -15.91
CA ILE A 468 17.37 -35.44 -15.19
C ILE A 468 17.91 -34.88 -13.88
N VAL A 469 17.59 -33.61 -13.63
CA VAL A 469 18.09 -32.84 -12.51
C VAL A 469 16.91 -32.30 -11.71
N TYR A 470 17.01 -32.44 -10.39
CA TYR A 470 16.15 -31.78 -9.43
C TYR A 470 16.95 -30.69 -8.72
N GLN A 471 16.41 -29.48 -8.67
CA GLN A 471 17.01 -28.39 -7.91
C GLN A 471 15.97 -27.53 -7.19
N THR A 472 16.40 -26.93 -6.09
CA THR A 472 15.63 -25.94 -5.33
C THR A 472 16.33 -24.60 -5.44
N HIS A 473 15.56 -23.55 -5.74
CA HIS A 473 16.08 -22.19 -5.81
C HIS A 473 15.98 -21.51 -4.45
N LYS A 474 16.89 -20.58 -4.18
CA LYS A 474 16.77 -19.66 -3.05
C LYS A 474 15.41 -18.96 -3.10
N ARG A 475 14.78 -18.81 -1.93
CA ARG A 475 13.46 -18.19 -1.83
C ARG A 475 13.52 -16.72 -2.24
N VAL A 476 12.65 -16.34 -3.18
CA VAL A 476 12.40 -14.93 -3.53
C VAL A 476 11.17 -14.45 -2.77
N TRP A 477 11.38 -13.70 -1.69
CA TRP A 477 10.30 -13.12 -0.88
C TRP A 477 9.49 -12.10 -1.72
N PRO A 478 8.15 -12.00 -1.54
CA PRO A 478 7.30 -12.71 -0.57
C PRO A 478 6.86 -14.11 -1.00
N ALA A 479 7.21 -14.51 -2.21
CA ALA A 479 6.69 -15.72 -2.81
C ALA A 479 7.29 -17.00 -2.17
N SER A 480 6.58 -18.13 -2.27
CA SER A 480 7.06 -19.42 -1.77
C SER A 480 8.37 -19.87 -2.45
N GLN A 481 9.11 -20.79 -1.84
CA GLN A 481 10.30 -21.34 -2.50
C GLN A 481 9.92 -22.11 -3.78
N ARG A 482 10.78 -22.08 -4.80
CA ARG A 482 10.57 -22.83 -6.06
C ARG A 482 11.51 -24.02 -6.15
N ASP A 483 10.98 -25.15 -6.57
CA ASP A 483 11.77 -26.26 -7.08
C ASP A 483 11.54 -26.44 -8.58
N VAL A 484 12.51 -27.06 -9.25
CA VAL A 484 12.44 -27.37 -10.68
C VAL A 484 12.98 -28.78 -10.89
N LEU A 485 12.22 -29.56 -11.65
CA LEU A 485 12.62 -30.86 -12.16
C LEU A 485 12.71 -30.75 -13.68
N TYR A 486 13.88 -31.02 -14.25
CA TYR A 486 14.13 -30.83 -15.67
C TYR A 486 15.11 -31.84 -16.25
N LEU A 487 14.95 -32.12 -17.54
CA LEU A 487 15.92 -32.84 -18.34
C LEU A 487 16.91 -31.81 -18.91
N SER A 488 18.20 -32.06 -18.70
CA SER A 488 19.32 -31.30 -19.27
C SER A 488 20.03 -32.13 -20.32
N ALA A 489 20.02 -31.68 -21.58
CA ALA A 489 20.68 -32.37 -22.68
C ALA A 489 21.61 -31.44 -23.46
N MET A 490 22.80 -31.94 -23.78
CA MET A 490 23.80 -31.27 -24.62
C MET A 490 23.83 -31.91 -26.01
N ARG A 491 23.87 -31.08 -27.06
CA ARG A 491 23.86 -31.49 -28.46
C ARG A 491 24.79 -30.61 -29.30
N LYS A 492 25.37 -31.22 -30.33
CA LYS A 492 26.01 -30.52 -31.44
C LYS A 492 25.10 -30.63 -32.67
N VAL A 493 24.70 -29.48 -33.22
CA VAL A 493 23.91 -29.39 -34.45
C VAL A 493 24.86 -28.97 -35.56
N LEU A 494 25.03 -29.87 -36.54
CA LEU A 494 25.86 -29.62 -37.71
C LEU A 494 25.16 -28.64 -38.65
N SER A 495 25.91 -27.69 -39.18
CA SER A 495 25.40 -26.80 -40.21
C SER A 495 25.18 -27.55 -41.53
N SER A 496 24.08 -27.24 -42.23
CA SER A 496 23.82 -27.74 -43.59
C SER A 496 24.57 -26.96 -44.67
N ASN A 497 25.13 -25.80 -44.33
CA ASN A 497 25.88 -24.90 -45.21
C ASN A 497 27.31 -24.75 -44.68
N GLU A 498 28.31 -25.00 -45.52
CA GLU A 498 29.73 -24.90 -45.14
C GLU A 498 30.15 -23.50 -44.67
N ASN A 499 29.36 -22.46 -44.97
CA ASN A 499 29.63 -21.09 -44.56
C ASN A 499 29.10 -20.76 -43.15
N ASP A 500 28.21 -21.58 -42.59
CA ASP A 500 27.59 -21.34 -41.29
C ASP A 500 28.26 -22.24 -40.22
N PRO A 501 28.57 -21.72 -39.03
CA PRO A 501 29.26 -22.48 -38.00
C PRO A 501 28.35 -23.56 -37.40
N ASP A 502 28.96 -24.69 -37.01
CA ASP A 502 28.31 -25.67 -36.15
C ASP A 502 27.79 -25.00 -34.86
N THR A 503 26.64 -25.48 -34.39
CA THR A 503 25.98 -24.91 -33.22
C THR A 503 26.01 -25.91 -32.06
N TRP A 504 26.57 -25.48 -30.93
CA TRP A 504 26.50 -26.21 -29.68
C TRP A 504 25.31 -25.72 -28.86
N LEU A 505 24.53 -26.64 -28.29
CA LEU A 505 23.32 -26.31 -27.57
C LEU A 505 23.16 -27.17 -26.31
N VAL A 506 22.76 -26.52 -25.22
CA VAL A 506 22.25 -27.21 -24.02
C VAL A 506 20.80 -26.78 -23.81
N CYS A 507 19.88 -27.75 -23.78
CA CYS A 507 18.48 -27.51 -23.45
C CYS A 507 18.14 -28.07 -22.06
N ASN A 508 17.49 -27.24 -21.26
CA ASN A 508 16.98 -27.59 -19.94
C ASN A 508 15.46 -27.37 -19.95
N PHE A 509 14.68 -28.45 -19.96
CA PHE A 509 13.23 -28.36 -20.02
C PHE A 509 12.55 -29.29 -19.01
N SER A 510 11.46 -28.83 -18.43
CA SER A 510 10.78 -29.58 -17.37
C SER A 510 10.19 -30.90 -17.86
N VAL A 511 10.39 -31.94 -17.06
CA VAL A 511 9.85 -33.30 -17.25
C VAL A 511 9.30 -33.81 -15.93
N ASP A 512 8.44 -34.82 -15.99
CA ASP A 512 7.95 -35.52 -14.81
C ASP A 512 8.84 -36.74 -14.50
N HIS A 513 8.97 -37.07 -13.20
CA HIS A 513 9.74 -38.21 -12.72
C HIS A 513 9.16 -38.73 -11.39
N ASP A 514 9.03 -40.05 -11.26
CA ASP A 514 8.34 -40.68 -10.12
C ASP A 514 9.03 -40.41 -8.78
N GLU A 515 10.37 -40.33 -8.77
CA GLU A 515 11.16 -40.08 -7.54
C GLU A 515 11.13 -38.61 -7.07
N ALA A 516 10.56 -37.69 -7.85
CA ALA A 516 10.57 -36.25 -7.58
C ALA A 516 9.15 -35.66 -7.54
N GLN A 517 8.30 -36.27 -6.71
CA GLN A 517 6.91 -35.85 -6.49
C GLN A 517 6.82 -34.46 -5.86
N LEU A 518 5.66 -33.82 -6.04
CA LEU A 518 5.37 -32.50 -5.49
C LEU A 518 5.43 -32.54 -3.96
N THR A 519 6.16 -31.59 -3.38
CA THR A 519 6.24 -31.44 -1.92
C THR A 519 5.46 -30.20 -1.48
N ASN A 520 4.93 -30.19 -0.25
CA ASN A 520 4.25 -29.01 0.30
C ASN A 520 5.22 -27.88 0.69
N ARG A 521 6.54 -28.07 0.53
CA ARG A 521 7.57 -27.10 0.92
C ARG A 521 7.89 -26.11 -0.20
N CYS A 522 7.77 -26.54 -1.46
CA CYS A 522 8.13 -25.75 -2.63
C CYS A 522 7.00 -25.77 -3.67
N VAL A 523 6.90 -24.69 -4.44
CA VAL A 523 6.05 -24.62 -5.65
C VAL A 523 6.89 -25.07 -6.85
N ARG A 524 6.39 -26.04 -7.62
CA ARG A 524 7.08 -26.55 -8.81
C ARG A 524 6.99 -25.58 -9.97
N ALA A 525 8.11 -24.93 -10.28
CA ALA A 525 8.25 -24.15 -11.50
C ALA A 525 8.52 -25.06 -12.70
N LYS A 526 8.06 -24.62 -13.88
CA LYS A 526 8.38 -25.26 -15.16
C LYS A 526 9.30 -24.37 -15.97
N ILE A 527 10.32 -24.96 -16.55
CA ILE A 527 11.31 -24.24 -17.35
C ILE A 527 11.40 -24.79 -18.76
N ASN A 528 11.77 -23.91 -19.68
CA ASN A 528 12.31 -24.24 -20.98
C ASN A 528 13.42 -23.24 -21.31
N ILE A 529 14.66 -23.67 -21.11
CA ILE A 529 15.86 -22.85 -21.19
C ILE A 529 16.80 -23.46 -22.23
N ALA A 530 17.43 -22.62 -23.06
CA ALA A 530 18.52 -23.06 -23.92
C ALA A 530 19.71 -22.11 -23.88
N MET A 531 20.90 -22.69 -23.82
CA MET A 531 22.18 -22.04 -24.07
C MET A 531 22.64 -22.46 -25.46
N ILE A 532 22.66 -21.53 -26.42
CA ILE A 532 22.96 -21.80 -27.83
C ILE A 532 24.21 -21.05 -28.20
N CYS A 533 25.24 -21.74 -28.68
CA CYS A 533 26.56 -21.18 -28.91
C CYS A 533 27.06 -21.47 -30.33
N GLN A 534 27.56 -20.43 -30.99
CA GLN A 534 28.21 -20.52 -32.30
C GLN A 534 29.63 -19.96 -32.20
N THR A 535 30.61 -20.77 -32.59
CA THR A 535 32.03 -20.35 -32.57
C THR A 535 32.40 -19.71 -33.89
N LEU A 536 32.83 -18.45 -33.85
CA LEU A 536 33.46 -17.77 -34.98
C LEU A 536 34.97 -17.78 -34.80
N VAL A 537 35.67 -18.25 -35.83
CA VAL A 537 37.14 -18.30 -35.85
C VAL A 537 37.61 -17.33 -36.91
N SER A 538 38.45 -16.37 -36.52
CA SER A 538 39.19 -15.51 -37.45
C SER A 538 40.48 -16.21 -37.84
N PRO A 539 40.65 -16.67 -39.10
CA PRO A 539 41.86 -17.40 -39.50
C PRO A 539 43.11 -16.57 -39.22
N PRO A 540 44.13 -17.12 -38.54
CA PRO A 540 45.36 -16.39 -38.26
C PRO A 540 46.15 -16.11 -39.54
N GLU A 541 46.99 -15.06 -39.53
CA GLU A 541 47.86 -14.76 -40.67
C GLU A 541 48.94 -15.82 -40.86
N GLY A 542 48.97 -16.44 -42.04
CA GLY A 542 49.94 -17.47 -42.41
C GLY A 542 49.60 -18.86 -41.84
N ASP A 543 50.60 -19.69 -41.65
CA ASP A 543 50.47 -21.10 -41.22
C ASP A 543 50.53 -21.25 -39.68
N LYS A 544 49.94 -20.29 -38.95
CA LYS A 544 49.93 -20.28 -37.48
C LYS A 544 48.74 -21.08 -36.95
N GLU A 545 48.93 -21.75 -35.81
CA GLU A 545 47.82 -22.39 -35.10
C GLU A 545 46.80 -21.36 -34.60
N ILE A 546 45.53 -21.75 -34.54
CA ILE A 546 44.45 -20.91 -34.02
C ILE A 546 44.69 -20.67 -32.53
N SER A 547 44.80 -19.41 -32.14
CA SER A 547 44.93 -19.01 -30.73
C SER A 547 43.58 -18.61 -30.14
N ARG A 548 43.51 -18.48 -28.81
CA ARG A 548 42.31 -17.97 -28.12
C ARG A 548 41.98 -16.51 -28.53
N ASP A 549 42.94 -15.73 -29.01
CA ASP A 549 42.67 -14.37 -29.49
C ASP A 549 41.90 -14.36 -30.82
N ASN A 550 41.92 -15.49 -31.54
CA ASN A 550 41.25 -15.66 -32.84
C ASN A 550 39.80 -16.17 -32.72
N ILE A 551 39.34 -16.55 -31.52
CA ILE A 551 38.04 -17.18 -31.32
C ILE A 551 37.05 -16.25 -30.62
N LEU A 552 35.81 -16.25 -31.13
CA LEU A 552 34.68 -15.53 -30.56
C LEU A 552 33.47 -16.46 -30.48
N CYS A 553 32.97 -16.72 -29.28
CA CYS A 553 31.73 -17.44 -29.07
C CYS A 553 30.56 -16.45 -29.06
N LYS A 554 29.63 -16.61 -30.01
CA LYS A 554 28.32 -15.96 -29.98
C LYS A 554 27.36 -16.82 -29.17
N ILE A 555 26.81 -16.26 -28.12
CA ILE A 555 25.88 -16.90 -27.21
C ILE A 555 24.49 -16.31 -27.43
N THR A 556 23.49 -17.18 -27.59
CA THR A 556 22.07 -16.88 -27.45
C THR A 556 21.52 -17.70 -26.30
N TYR A 557 21.14 -17.02 -25.22
CA TYR A 557 20.52 -17.63 -24.06
C TYR A 557 19.03 -17.31 -24.05
N VAL A 558 18.18 -18.31 -23.97
CA VAL A 558 16.73 -18.13 -23.84
C VAL A 558 16.22 -18.80 -22.59
N ALA A 559 15.31 -18.15 -21.87
CA ALA A 559 14.68 -18.70 -20.69
C ALA A 559 13.19 -18.38 -20.68
N ASN A 560 12.38 -19.43 -20.78
CA ASN A 560 10.94 -19.37 -20.55
C ASN A 560 10.66 -20.06 -19.23
N VAL A 561 10.24 -19.30 -18.23
CA VAL A 561 10.02 -19.80 -16.87
C VAL A 561 8.58 -19.56 -16.48
N ASN A 562 7.87 -20.65 -16.18
CA ASN A 562 6.59 -20.61 -15.51
C ASN A 562 6.84 -20.83 -14.00
N PRO A 563 6.55 -19.87 -13.12
CA PRO A 563 6.83 -19.97 -11.69
C PRO A 563 5.95 -20.99 -10.95
N GLY A 564 4.99 -21.63 -11.63
CA GLY A 564 4.16 -22.73 -11.13
C GLY A 564 3.00 -22.31 -10.23
N GLY A 565 2.97 -21.04 -9.83
CA GLY A 565 1.96 -20.49 -8.93
C GLY A 565 2.22 -19.01 -8.66
N TRP A 566 1.43 -18.44 -7.76
CA TRP A 566 1.43 -17.00 -7.49
C TRP A 566 2.81 -16.46 -7.08
N ALA A 567 3.22 -15.37 -7.73
CA ALA A 567 4.36 -14.54 -7.36
C ALA A 567 4.10 -13.11 -7.85
N PRO A 568 4.46 -12.06 -7.09
CA PRO A 568 4.25 -10.69 -7.53
C PRO A 568 5.04 -10.38 -8.81
N ALA A 569 4.35 -9.83 -9.81
CA ALA A 569 4.95 -9.56 -11.12
C ALA A 569 6.12 -8.58 -11.04
N SER A 570 5.97 -7.51 -10.25
CA SER A 570 7.02 -6.52 -10.01
C SER A 570 8.28 -7.15 -9.42
N VAL A 571 8.13 -8.02 -8.42
CA VAL A 571 9.25 -8.74 -7.77
C VAL A 571 9.94 -9.67 -8.76
N LEU A 572 9.18 -10.50 -9.48
CA LEU A 572 9.78 -11.40 -10.48
C LEU A 572 10.53 -10.64 -11.57
N ARG A 573 9.95 -9.53 -12.06
CA ARG A 573 10.56 -8.69 -13.08
C ARG A 573 11.83 -8.00 -12.58
N ALA A 574 11.85 -7.52 -11.33
CA ALA A 574 13.03 -6.91 -10.72
C ALA A 574 14.15 -7.93 -10.52
N VAL A 575 13.83 -9.10 -9.99
CA VAL A 575 14.79 -10.20 -9.79
C VAL A 575 15.34 -10.67 -11.14
N ALA A 576 14.48 -10.93 -12.13
CA ALA A 576 14.93 -11.35 -13.47
C ALA A 576 15.84 -10.29 -14.12
N LYS A 577 15.48 -9.01 -14.03
CA LYS A 577 16.28 -7.89 -14.56
C LYS A 577 17.69 -7.85 -13.97
N ARG A 578 17.87 -8.24 -12.71
CA ARG A 578 19.17 -8.26 -12.05
C ARG A 578 19.93 -9.58 -12.23
N GLU A 579 19.26 -10.71 -12.01
CA GLU A 579 19.91 -12.01 -11.92
C GLU A 579 20.37 -12.56 -13.28
N TYR A 580 19.61 -12.35 -14.38
CA TYR A 580 20.02 -12.88 -15.68
C TYR A 580 21.32 -12.25 -16.24
N PRO A 581 21.49 -10.91 -16.25
CA PRO A 581 22.76 -10.31 -16.65
C PRO A 581 23.91 -10.73 -15.73
N LYS A 582 23.66 -10.78 -14.41
CA LYS A 582 24.65 -11.22 -13.40
C LYS A 582 25.10 -12.65 -13.65
N PHE A 583 24.16 -13.56 -13.88
CA PHE A 583 24.43 -14.95 -14.25
C PHE A 583 25.30 -15.02 -15.50
N LEU A 584 24.88 -14.40 -16.61
CA LEU A 584 25.60 -14.49 -17.88
C LEU A 584 27.03 -13.98 -17.75
N LYS A 585 27.22 -12.81 -17.13
CA LYS A 585 28.54 -12.21 -16.91
C LYS A 585 29.44 -13.09 -16.05
N ARG A 586 28.90 -13.59 -14.93
CA ARG A 586 29.63 -14.46 -14.01
C ARG A 586 30.02 -15.78 -14.67
N PHE A 587 29.06 -16.41 -15.35
CA PHE A 587 29.25 -17.69 -16.00
C PHE A 587 30.26 -17.60 -17.16
N THR A 588 30.14 -16.60 -18.05
CA THR A 588 31.08 -16.48 -19.17
C THR A 588 32.50 -16.13 -18.71
N SER A 589 32.64 -15.29 -17.69
CA SER A 589 33.94 -15.01 -17.05
C SER A 589 34.55 -16.27 -16.44
N TYR A 590 33.73 -17.07 -15.73
CA TYR A 590 34.14 -18.36 -15.18
C TYR A 590 34.67 -19.32 -16.26
N VAL A 591 34.01 -19.41 -17.41
CA VAL A 591 34.47 -20.25 -18.53
C VAL A 591 35.81 -19.73 -19.10
N GLN A 592 35.97 -18.42 -19.27
CA GLN A 592 37.23 -17.83 -19.71
C GLN A 592 38.38 -18.16 -18.74
N GLU A 593 38.15 -18.02 -17.43
CA GLU A 593 39.14 -18.35 -16.41
C GLU A 593 39.51 -19.84 -16.40
N LYS A 594 38.53 -20.73 -16.54
CA LYS A 594 38.77 -22.19 -16.51
C LYS A 594 39.41 -22.72 -17.78
N THR A 595 39.31 -22.01 -18.90
CA THR A 595 39.86 -22.43 -20.20
C THR A 595 41.19 -21.72 -20.52
N ALA A 596 41.51 -20.62 -19.84
CA ALA A 596 42.77 -19.92 -19.98
C ALA A 596 43.96 -20.89 -19.80
N GLY A 597 44.89 -20.86 -20.77
CA GLY A 597 46.08 -21.70 -20.78
C GLY A 597 45.83 -23.20 -21.06
N LYS A 598 44.60 -23.61 -21.35
CA LYS A 598 44.28 -24.99 -21.77
C LYS A 598 44.15 -25.10 -23.30
N PRO A 599 44.41 -26.28 -23.89
CA PRO A 599 44.13 -26.55 -25.30
C PRO A 599 42.67 -26.18 -25.67
N ILE A 600 42.47 -25.67 -26.89
CA ILE A 600 41.15 -25.26 -27.37
C ILE A 600 40.34 -26.52 -27.71
N LEU A 601 39.12 -26.59 -27.18
CA LEU A 601 38.16 -27.63 -27.51
C LEU A 601 37.12 -27.07 -28.49
N PHE A 602 37.11 -27.51 -29.75
CA PHE A 602 36.21 -27.01 -30.80
C PHE A 602 34.82 -27.67 -30.78
#